data_AF-A0A2V5YU48-F1
#
_entry.id   AF-A0A2V5YU48-F1
#
_cell.length_a   1.000
_cell.length_b   1.000
_cell.length_c   1.000
_cell.angle_alpha   90.00
_cell.angle_beta   90.00
_cell.angle_gamma   90.00
#
_symmetry.space_group_name_H-M   'P 1'
#
loop_
_entity.id
_entity.type
_entity.pdbx_description
1 polymer ?
#
loop_
_entity_poly.entity_id
_entity_poly.type
_entity_poly.pdbx_seq_one_letter_code
_entity_poly.pdbx_strand_id
1 'polypeptide(L)' 'MTIFEKIIARQIPAKIIWEDDHAIAFHDVDPQAPVHVLIV' A
#
# COMPACT_ATOMS: atom_id res chain seq x y z
N MET A 1 -14.66 -2.70 5.87
CA MET A 1 -13.32 -3.33 5.81
C MET A 1 -12.95 -3.63 4.38
N THR A 2 -12.21 -2.71 3.76
CA THR A 2 -11.64 -2.76 2.42
C THR A 2 -10.32 -3.52 2.44
N ILE A 3 -9.79 -3.82 1.26
CA ILE A 3 -8.45 -4.42 1.15
C ILE A 3 -7.36 -3.48 1.68
N PHE A 4 -7.51 -2.17 1.49
CA PHE A 4 -6.56 -1.17 1.99
C PHE A 4 -6.57 -1.09 3.52
N GLU A 5 -7.75 -1.16 4.16
CA GLU A 5 -7.85 -1.22 5.63
C GLU A 5 -7.13 -2.46 6.19
N LYS A 6 -7.18 -3.61 5.50
CA LYS A 6 -6.44 -4.82 5.91
C LYS A 6 -4.92 -4.69 5.72
N ILE A 7 -4.46 -3.96 4.71
CA ILE A 7 -3.03 -3.66 4.49
C ILE A 7 -2.52 -2.75 5.60
N ILE A 8 -3.25 -1.67 5.90
CA ILE A 8 -2.92 -0.73 7.00
C ILE A 8 -2.87 -1.48 8.34
N ALA A 9 -3.83 -2.38 8.59
CA ALA A 9 -3.88 -3.22 9.79
C ALA A 9 -2.85 -4.38 9.82
N ARG A 10 -1.94 -4.47 8.84
CA ARG A 10 -0.91 -5.52 8.70
C ARG A 10 -1.45 -6.95 8.65
N GLN A 11 -2.70 -7.12 8.23
CA GLN A 11 -3.33 -8.43 8.06
C GLN A 11 -3.02 -9.04 6.69
N ILE A 12 -2.74 -8.19 5.69
CA ILE A 12 -2.30 -8.58 4.35
C ILE A 12 -0.91 -7.97 4.12
N PRO A 13 0.07 -8.75 3.65
CA PRO A 13 1.39 -8.21 3.34
C PRO A 13 1.31 -7.26 2.15
N ALA A 14 2.00 -6.13 2.24
CA ALA A 14 2.25 -5.22 1.14
C ALA A 14 3.70 -4.73 1.21
N LYS A 15 4.29 -4.41 0.06
CA LYS A 15 5.65 -3.85 0.00
C LYS A 15 5.60 -2.35 0.28
N ILE A 16 5.52 -2.00 1.56
CA ILE A 16 5.46 -0.62 2.06
C ILE A 16 6.82 0.06 1.85
N ILE A 17 6.78 1.27 1.30
CA ILE A 17 7.96 2.11 1.05
C ILE A 17 7.95 3.39 1.88
N TRP A 18 6.78 3.79 2.40
CA TRP A 18 6.60 4.94 3.26
C TRP A 18 5.37 4.78 4.14
N GLU A 19 5.43 5.31 5.36
CA GLU A 19 4.31 5.34 6.30
C GLU A 19 4.56 6.46 7.32
N ASP A 20 3.55 7.31 7.51
CA ASP A 20 3.50 8.33 8.54
C ASP A 20 2.08 8.44 9.13
N ASP A 21 1.86 9.44 9.98
CA ASP A 21 0.57 9.64 10.66
C ASP A 21 -0.60 9.97 9.73
N HIS A 22 -0.33 10.34 8.47
CA HIS A 22 -1.33 10.80 7.51
C HIS A 22 -1.54 9.85 6.33
N ALA A 23 -0.51 9.11 5.92
CA ALA A 23 -0.57 8.28 4.74
C ALA A 23 0.35 7.06 4.78
N ILE A 24 -0.01 6.05 3.98
CA ILE A 24 0.82 4.88 3.69
C ILE A 24 1.05 4.78 2.18
N ALA A 25 2.27 4.44 1.77
CA ALA A 25 2.61 4.20 0.37
C ALA A 25 3.24 2.81 0.19
N PHE A 26 2.73 2.06 -0.78
CA PHE A 26 3.19 0.71 -1.10
C PHE A 26 3.13 0.41 -2.59
N HIS A 27 3.93 -0.55 -3.05
CA HIS A 27 3.91 -0.98 -4.44
C HIS A 27 2.58 -1.65 -4.81
N ASP A 28 2.05 -1.31 -5.97
CA ASP A 28 0.93 -2.04 -6.56
C ASP A 28 1.35 -3.49 -6.88
N VAL A 29 0.44 -4.44 -6.68
CA VAL A 29 0.65 -5.86 -7.00
C VAL A 29 0.48 -6.14 -8.49
N ASP A 30 -0.25 -5.30 -9.22
CA ASP A 30 -0.44 -5.35 -10.67
C ASP A 30 0.00 -4.02 -11.32
N PRO A 31 1.31 -3.76 -11.40
CA PRO A 31 1.85 -2.47 -11.83
C PRO A 31 1.56 -2.17 -13.31
N GLN A 32 1.07 -0.96 -13.60
CA GLN A 32 0.78 -0.49 -14.97
C GLN A 32 1.95 0.29 -15.61
N ALA A 33 3.06 0.42 -14.88
CA ALA A 33 4.30 1.07 -15.27
C ALA A 33 5.47 0.43 -14.52
N PRO A 34 6.74 0.64 -14.95
CA PRO A 34 7.91 0.09 -14.26
C PRO A 34 7.98 0.42 -12.77
N VAL A 35 7.40 1.57 -12.38
CA VAL A 35 7.17 1.95 -11.00
C VAL A 35 5.71 2.35 -10.86
N HIS A 36 4.97 1.64 -10.00
CA HIS A 36 3.58 1.95 -9.67
C HIS A 36 3.38 1.82 -8.16
N VAL A 37 2.91 2.90 -7.54
CA VAL A 37 2.76 3.04 -6.08
C VAL A 37 1.38 3.59 -5.81
N LEU A 38 0.71 3.01 -4.83
CA LEU A 38 -0.55 3.51 -4.29
C LEU A 38 -0.27 4.28 -3.00
N ILE A 39 -0.89 5.44 -2.85
CA ILE A 39 -0.85 6.27 -1.63
C ILE A 39 -2.28 6.34 -1.10
N VAL A 40 -2.47 5.92 0.14
CA VAL A 40 -3.77 5.86 0.82
C VAL A 40 -3.69 6.61 2.14
#